data_AF-I4Z5G4-F1
#
_entry.id   AF-I4Z5G4-F1
#
_cell.length_a   1.000
_cell.length_b   1.000
_cell.length_c   1.000
_cell.angle_alpha   90.00
_cell.angle_beta   90.00
_cell.angle_gamma   90.00
#
_symmetry.space_group_name_H-M   'P 1'
#
loop_
_entity.id
_entity.type
_entity.pdbx_description
1 polymer ?
#
loop_
_entity_poly.entity_id
_entity_poly.type
_entity_poly.pdbx_seq_one_letter_code
_entity_poly.pdbx_strand_id
1 'polypeptide(L)'
;MNAPKKQQIIKAKAHEFVLPLIRDGLVIGRDAPIGCVALRKALDLLTAFPFEHLEIEDDIIQDVLVRQALLRRIPRDRLLAFVLRNIKPAMGAEEIMQLEISVEMFIEESGE
;
A
#
# COMPACT_ATOMS: atom_id res chain seq x y z
N MET A 1 62.15 -15.45 7.82
CA MET A 1 61.03 -14.88 8.61
C MET A 1 59.81 -14.73 7.71
N ASN A 2 58.81 -15.60 7.84
CA ASN A 2 57.57 -15.51 7.07
C ASN A 2 56.56 -14.64 7.85
N ALA A 3 56.14 -13.52 7.27
CA ALA A 3 55.12 -12.66 7.84
C ALA A 3 53.76 -13.39 7.85
N PRO A 4 52.92 -13.24 8.89
CA PRO A 4 51.63 -13.90 8.94
C PRO A 4 50.70 -13.30 7.87
N LYS A 5 50.22 -14.13 6.93
CA LYS A 5 49.14 -13.77 6.01
C LYS A 5 47.85 -13.61 6.83
N LYS A 6 47.36 -12.36 6.95
CA LYS A 6 46.03 -12.09 7.53
C LYS A 6 44.97 -12.67 6.60
N GLN A 7 44.35 -13.77 7.02
CA GLN A 7 43.22 -14.37 6.30
C GLN A 7 41.93 -13.75 6.82
N GLN A 8 41.35 -12.83 6.06
CA GLN A 8 40.03 -12.25 6.36
C GLN A 8 38.96 -13.16 5.74
N ILE A 9 38.11 -13.73 6.60
CA ILE A 9 36.99 -14.57 6.17
C ILE A 9 35.73 -13.71 6.26
N ILE A 10 35.18 -13.33 5.11
CA ILE A 10 33.90 -12.64 5.02
C ILE A 10 32.82 -13.69 4.79
N LYS A 11 31.86 -13.78 5.71
CA LYS A 11 30.66 -14.62 5.57
C LYS A 11 29.45 -13.71 5.47
N ALA A 12 28.64 -13.90 4.42
CA ALA A 12 27.40 -13.17 4.24
C ALA A 12 26.24 -14.16 3.99
N LYS A 13 25.06 -13.82 4.51
CA LYS A 13 23.78 -14.39 4.09
C LYS A 13 23.05 -13.31 3.31
N ALA A 14 22.69 -13.62 2.07
CA ALA A 14 21.88 -12.78 1.23
C ALA A 14 20.49 -13.41 1.08
N HIS A 15 19.47 -12.57 1.10
CA HIS A 15 18.08 -12.94 0.82
C HIS A 15 17.60 -12.15 -0.39
N GLU A 16 16.62 -12.72 -1.10
CA GLU A 16 15.98 -12.03 -2.21
C GLU A 16 15.14 -10.86 -1.69
N PHE A 17 15.31 -9.70 -2.33
CA PHE A 17 14.54 -8.50 -2.01
C PHE A 17 13.25 -8.51 -2.84
N VAL A 18 12.10 -8.57 -2.17
CA VAL A 18 10.77 -8.64 -2.83
C VAL A 18 10.09 -7.28 -2.77
N LEU A 19 9.95 -6.64 -3.93
CA LEU A 19 9.11 -5.46 -4.15
C LEU A 19 7.90 -5.82 -5.02
N PRO A 20 6.81 -5.05 -4.95
CA PRO A 20 6.48 -4.00 -3.97
C PRO A 20 5.78 -4.58 -2.72
N LEU A 21 6.01 -3.99 -1.54
CA LEU A 21 5.35 -4.40 -0.29
C LEU A 21 3.87 -3.96 -0.21
N ILE A 22 3.49 -2.93 -0.98
CA ILE A 22 2.13 -2.39 -0.99
C ILE A 22 1.31 -3.17 -2.00
N ARG A 23 0.29 -3.86 -1.49
CA ARG A 23 -0.65 -4.62 -2.31
C ARG A 23 -1.75 -3.70 -2.80
N ASP A 24 -2.78 -3.45 -2.01
CA ASP A 24 -4.04 -2.93 -2.55
C ASP A 24 -4.18 -1.42 -2.43
N GLY A 25 -3.68 -0.82 -1.36
CA GLY A 25 -3.73 0.62 -1.18
C GLY A 25 -3.03 1.12 0.08
N LEU A 26 -3.07 2.42 0.27
CA LEU A 26 -2.66 3.14 1.46
C LEU A 26 -3.79 4.10 1.86
N VAL A 27 -4.09 4.17 3.16
CA VAL A 27 -4.83 5.29 3.77
C VAL A 27 -3.81 6.17 4.45
N ILE A 28 -3.84 7.46 4.15
CA ILE A 28 -2.84 8.44 4.58
C ILE A 28 -3.54 9.46 5.47
N GLY A 29 -3.04 9.57 6.70
CA GLY A 29 -3.52 10.54 7.67
C GLY A 29 -3.13 11.96 7.26
N ARG A 30 -3.89 12.93 7.74
CA ARG A 30 -3.73 14.37 7.45
C ARG A 30 -2.38 14.94 7.89
N ASP A 31 -1.83 14.41 8.97
CA ASP A 31 -0.56 14.82 9.57
C ASP A 31 0.54 13.77 9.33
N ALA A 32 0.33 12.86 8.37
CA ALA A 32 1.29 11.81 8.06
C ALA A 32 2.67 12.39 7.67
N PRO A 33 3.78 11.77 8.13
CA PRO A 33 5.13 12.29 7.88
C PRO A 33 5.53 12.25 6.40
N ILE A 34 4.83 11.44 5.60
CA ILE A 34 5.01 11.34 4.15
C ILE A 34 3.65 11.51 3.48
N GLY A 35 3.45 12.63 2.79
CA GLY A 35 2.20 12.91 2.08
C GLY A 35 2.02 12.11 0.78
N CYS A 36 0.79 12.17 0.24
CA CYS A 36 0.37 11.44 -0.96
C CYS A 36 1.29 11.61 -2.16
N VAL A 37 1.76 12.83 -2.46
CA VAL A 37 2.63 13.09 -3.62
C VAL A 37 3.92 12.29 -3.57
N ALA A 38 4.54 12.17 -2.39
CA ALA A 38 5.79 11.44 -2.22
C ALA A 38 5.56 9.92 -2.29
N LEU A 39 4.51 9.42 -1.64
CA LEU A 39 4.12 8.01 -1.68
C LEU A 39 3.76 7.54 -3.10
N ARG A 40 3.03 8.37 -3.86
CA ARG A 40 2.67 8.06 -5.24
C ARG A 40 3.91 7.94 -6.13
N LYS A 41 4.86 8.87 -6.01
CA LYS A 41 6.14 8.78 -6.73
C LYS A 41 6.91 7.51 -6.36
N ALA A 42 6.93 7.14 -5.09
CA ALA A 42 7.57 5.90 -4.66
C ALA A 42 6.86 4.69 -5.29
N LEU A 43 5.53 4.63 -5.26
CA LEU A 43 4.76 3.57 -5.91
C LEU A 43 5.03 3.49 -7.41
N ASP A 44 5.03 4.62 -8.12
CA ASP A 44 5.31 4.67 -9.56
C ASP A 44 6.71 4.12 -9.93
N LEU A 45 7.68 4.21 -9.01
CA LEU A 45 9.02 3.62 -9.18
C LEU A 45 9.07 2.13 -8.82
N LEU A 46 8.21 1.68 -7.90
CA LEU A 46 8.22 0.33 -7.34
C LEU A 46 7.27 -0.62 -8.05
N THR A 47 6.32 -0.12 -8.85
CA THR A 47 5.33 -0.94 -9.52
C THR A 47 4.86 -0.35 -10.85
N ALA A 48 4.56 -1.23 -11.80
CA ALA A 48 3.94 -0.88 -13.08
C ALA A 48 2.41 -0.72 -12.97
N PHE A 49 1.80 -1.04 -11.82
CA PHE A 49 0.36 -0.96 -11.65
C PHE A 49 -0.06 0.45 -11.26
N PRO A 50 -1.03 1.06 -11.96
CA PRO A 50 -1.49 2.41 -11.63
C PRO A 50 -2.26 2.42 -10.31
N PHE A 51 -1.91 3.40 -9.48
CA PHE A 51 -2.67 3.78 -8.29
C PHE A 51 -3.50 5.02 -8.58
N GLU A 52 -4.78 4.94 -8.21
CA GLU A 52 -5.69 6.05 -8.16
C GLU A 52 -5.52 6.79 -6.83
N HIS A 53 -5.55 8.12 -6.89
CA HIS A 53 -5.56 8.98 -5.72
C HIS A 53 -7.00 9.46 -5.46
N LEU A 54 -7.50 9.16 -4.27
CA LEU A 54 -8.78 9.63 -3.77
C LEU A 54 -8.53 10.59 -2.62
N GLU A 55 -8.81 11.87 -2.84
CA GLU A 55 -8.78 12.89 -1.80
C GLU A 55 -10.04 12.79 -0.92
N ILE A 56 -9.87 13.00 0.38
CA ILE A 56 -10.92 12.93 1.40
C ILE A 56 -10.90 14.21 2.23
N GLU A 57 -12.06 14.85 2.35
CA GLU A 57 -12.27 15.93 3.30
C GLU A 57 -12.65 15.36 4.69
N ASP A 58 -11.65 14.99 5.49
CA ASP A 58 -11.88 14.42 6.84
C ASP A 58 -10.83 14.89 7.86
N ASP A 59 -11.17 14.99 9.14
CA ASP A 59 -10.27 15.50 10.18
C ASP A 59 -9.06 14.61 10.46
N ILE A 60 -9.15 13.30 10.20
CA ILE A 60 -8.06 12.34 10.42
C ILE A 60 -7.41 11.91 9.11
N ILE A 61 -8.22 11.59 8.09
CA ILE A 61 -7.73 11.05 6.82
C ILE A 61 -7.70 12.15 5.76
N GLN A 62 -6.62 12.23 5.00
CA GLN A 62 -6.50 13.16 3.88
C GLN A 62 -6.59 12.46 2.53
N ASP A 63 -5.84 11.36 2.37
CA ASP A 63 -5.69 10.73 1.06
C ASP A 63 -5.82 9.21 1.15
N VAL A 64 -6.39 8.61 0.09
CA VAL A 64 -6.34 7.18 -0.14
C VAL A 64 -5.70 6.93 -1.49
N LEU A 65 -4.61 6.16 -1.50
CA LEU A 65 -4.01 5.61 -2.71
C LEU A 65 -4.52 4.18 -2.88
N VAL A 66 -5.13 3.83 -4.00
CA VAL A 66 -5.65 2.48 -4.22
C VAL A 66 -5.32 2.00 -5.63
N ARG A 67 -5.02 0.70 -5.80
CA ARG A 67 -4.85 0.15 -7.15
C ARG A 67 -6.10 0.40 -7.98
N GLN A 68 -5.92 0.98 -9.16
CA GLN A 68 -7.02 1.29 -10.07
C GLN A 68 -7.83 0.03 -10.47
N ALA A 69 -7.20 -1.15 -10.44
CA ALA A 69 -7.88 -2.42 -10.66
C ALA A 69 -8.98 -2.75 -9.64
N LEU A 70 -8.86 -2.30 -8.39
CA LEU A 70 -9.90 -2.52 -7.36
C LEU A 70 -11.14 -1.69 -7.64
N LEU A 71 -10.97 -0.48 -8.18
CA LEU A 71 -12.07 0.41 -8.52
C LEU A 71 -12.94 -0.10 -9.66
N ARG A 72 -12.46 -1.09 -10.43
CA ARG A 72 -13.28 -1.82 -11.42
C ARG A 72 -14.26 -2.80 -10.78
N ARG A 73 -14.03 -3.21 -9.53
CA ARG A 73 -14.85 -4.19 -8.79
C ARG A 73 -15.62 -3.54 -7.64
N ILE A 74 -15.06 -2.50 -7.04
CA ILE A 74 -15.64 -1.77 -5.90
C ILE A 74 -15.83 -0.32 -6.34
N PRO A 75 -17.06 0.21 -6.33
CA PRO A 75 -17.30 1.62 -6.60
C PRO A 75 -16.51 2.53 -5.65
N ARG A 76 -15.96 3.63 -6.18
CA ARG A 76 -15.16 4.61 -5.43
C ARG A 76 -15.83 5.02 -4.11
N ASP A 77 -17.09 5.45 -4.18
CA ASP A 77 -17.81 5.95 -3.00
C ASP A 77 -18.02 4.88 -1.94
N ARG A 78 -18.20 3.62 -2.37
CA ARG A 78 -18.33 2.48 -1.44
C ARG A 78 -17.01 2.20 -0.73
N LEU A 79 -15.88 2.30 -1.43
CA LEU A 79 -14.56 2.17 -0.82
C LEU A 79 -14.29 3.31 0.17
N LEU A 80 -14.58 4.56 -0.21
CA LEU A 80 -14.41 5.72 0.66
C LEU A 80 -15.28 5.61 1.93
N ALA A 81 -16.55 5.24 1.78
CA ALA A 81 -17.43 5.01 2.92
C ALA A 81 -16.92 3.88 3.82
N PHE A 82 -16.36 2.82 3.24
CA PHE A 82 -15.73 1.74 4.01
C PHE A 82 -14.53 2.24 4.81
N VAL A 83 -13.64 3.02 4.20
CA VAL A 83 -12.45 3.59 4.86
C VAL A 83 -12.87 4.52 6.01
N LEU A 84 -13.77 5.46 5.76
CA LEU A 84 -14.26 6.41 6.77
C LEU A 84 -15.00 5.72 7.92
N ARG A 85 -15.75 4.66 7.64
CA ARG A 85 -16.52 3.95 8.67
C ARG A 85 -15.67 3.01 9.52
N ASN A 86 -14.71 2.31 8.91
CA ASN A 86 -14.05 1.17 9.56
C ASN A 86 -12.57 1.41 9.86
N ILE A 87 -11.88 2.22 9.05
CA ILE A 87 -10.44 2.47 9.21
C ILE A 87 -10.21 3.73 10.04
N LYS A 88 -10.92 4.83 9.74
CA LYS A 88 -10.80 6.09 10.48
C LYS A 88 -10.85 5.94 12.01
N PRO A 89 -11.79 5.19 12.62
CA PRO A 89 -11.88 5.11 14.08
C PRO A 89 -10.68 4.42 14.74
N ALA A 90 -9.89 3.68 13.97
CA ALA A 90 -8.73 2.91 14.42
C ALA A 90 -7.40 3.54 13.97
N MET A 91 -7.42 4.75 13.41
CA MET A 91 -6.27 5.41 12.79
C MET A 91 -6.03 6.80 13.41
N GLY A 92 -4.76 7.13 13.64
CA GLY A 92 -4.31 8.49 13.98
C GLY A 92 -4.04 9.35 12.75
N ALA A 93 -4.09 10.68 12.90
CA ALA A 93 -3.86 11.61 11.79
C ALA A 93 -2.42 11.56 11.26
N GLU A 94 -1.47 11.13 12.08
CA GLU A 94 -0.06 10.99 11.76
C GLU A 94 0.30 9.65 11.08
N GLU A 95 -0.65 8.72 10.97
CA GLU A 95 -0.39 7.36 10.52
C GLU A 95 -0.53 7.19 8.99
N ILE A 96 0.08 6.13 8.48
CA ILE A 96 -0.14 5.62 7.12
C ILE A 96 -0.48 4.14 7.26
N MET A 97 -1.70 3.76 6.88
CA MET A 97 -2.16 2.38 6.97
C MET A 97 -2.13 1.71 5.60
N GLN A 98 -1.55 0.51 5.53
CA GLN A 98 -1.65 -0.33 4.34
C GLN A 98 -3.02 -0.99 4.27
N LEU A 99 -3.66 -0.92 3.10
CA LEU A 99 -4.87 -1.66 2.79
C LEU A 99 -4.52 -2.93 2.03
N GLU A 100 -5.15 -4.03 2.45
CA GLU A 100 -5.22 -5.29 1.71
C GLU A 100 -6.69 -5.67 1.59
N ILE A 101 -7.18 -5.81 0.35
CA ILE A 101 -8.60 -6.00 0.05
C ILE A 101 -8.75 -7.22 -0.84
N SER A 102 -9.35 -8.29 -0.30
CA SER A 102 -9.78 -9.45 -1.07
C SER A 102 -11.19 -9.24 -1.60
N VAL A 103 -11.39 -9.44 -2.90
CA VAL A 103 -12.71 -9.36 -3.56
C VAL A 103 -13.02 -10.69 -4.22
N GLU A 104 -14.01 -11.39 -3.67
CA GLU A 104 -14.53 -12.64 -4.20
C GLU A 104 -15.81 -12.37 -5.00
N MET A 105 -15.94 -12.99 -6.16
CA MET A 105 -17.12 -12.87 -7.02
C MET A 105 -17.74 -14.26 -7.19
N PHE A 106 -18.99 -14.41 -6.77
CA PHE A 106 -19.79 -15.60 -6.98
C PHE A 106 -20.69 -15.35 -8.20
N ILE A 107 -20.57 -16.23 -9.20
CA ILE A 107 -21.38 -16.17 -10.41
C ILE A 107 -22.21 -17.44 -10.44
N GLU A 108 -23.53 -17.28 -10.41
CA GLU A 108 -24.48 -18.37 -10.60
C GLU A 108 -25.30 -18.05 -11.85
N GLU A 109 -25.29 -18.98 -12.81
CA GLU A 109 -26.10 -18.91 -14.02
C GLU A 109 -27.20 -19.95 -13.89
N SER A 110 -28.46 -19.49 -13.82
CA SER A 110 -29.62 -20.39 -13.92
C SER A 110 -29.96 -20.50 -15.40
N GLY A 111 -29.68 -21.66 -16.00
CA GLY A 111 -30.05 -21.94 -17.38
C GLY A 111 -31.55 -22.23 -17.52
N GLU A 112 -32.16 -21.71 -18.60
CA GLU A 112 -33.39 -22.25 -19.18
C GLU A 112 -33.07 -23.39 -20.16
#